data_AF-A0AAW1EEG0-F1
#
_entry.id   AF-A0AAW1EEG0-F1
#
_cell.length_a   1.000
_cell.length_b   1.000
_cell.length_c   1.000
_cell.angle_alpha   90.00
_cell.angle_beta   90.00
_cell.angle_gamma   90.00
#
_symmetry.space_group_name_H-M   'P 1'
#
loop_
_entity.id
_entity.type
_entity.pdbx_description
1 polymer ?
#
loop_
_entity_poly.entity_id
_entity_poly.type
_entity_poly.pdbx_seq_one_letter_code
_entity_poly.pdbx_strand_id
1 'polypeptide(L)'
;MTACLLQSELVNYERVKEYCLKVLSHQRDHFKAMYRAGIAFYHLGDYECALRYLRDAKNREPSDTNVLRYIQLTEMKMSRGGQRERESFKETQG
;
A
#
# COMPACT_ATOMS: atom_id res chain seq x y z
N MET A 1 23.01 -25.46 7.11
CA MET A 1 23.09 -24.65 5.86
C MET A 1 22.63 -25.60 4.77
N THR A 2 21.49 -25.45 4.13
CA THR A 2 21.07 -24.31 3.31
C THR A 2 19.55 -24.40 3.19
N ALA A 3 18.82 -23.39 3.69
CA ALA A 3 17.38 -23.29 3.49
C ALA A 3 17.14 -22.89 2.03
N CYS A 4 17.17 -23.87 1.13
CA CYS A 4 16.72 -23.73 -0.25
C CYS A 4 15.18 -23.63 -0.25
N LEU A 5 14.64 -22.54 0.33
CA LEU A 5 13.23 -22.17 0.16
C LEU A 5 13.10 -21.41 -1.16
N LEU A 6 13.47 -22.10 -2.23
CA LEU A 6 13.04 -21.82 -3.58
C LEU A 6 11.62 -22.39 -3.75
N GLN A 7 10.67 -21.86 -2.98
CA GLN A 7 9.24 -21.97 -3.30
C GLN A 7 8.87 -20.62 -3.93
N SER A 8 8.98 -20.54 -5.25
CA SER A 8 7.82 -20.52 -6.14
C SER A 8 6.87 -19.35 -5.82
N GLU A 9 7.04 -18.26 -6.56
CA GLU A 9 6.01 -17.52 -7.34
C GLU A 9 4.59 -17.32 -6.77
N LEU A 10 4.39 -17.42 -5.47
CA LEU A 10 3.26 -16.81 -4.79
C LEU A 10 3.87 -15.70 -3.95
N VAL A 11 3.90 -14.49 -4.51
CA VAL A 11 4.26 -13.29 -3.76
C VAL A 11 3.33 -13.24 -2.56
N ASN A 12 3.83 -13.68 -1.40
CA ASN A 12 3.04 -13.72 -0.19
C ASN A 12 2.91 -12.28 0.29
N TYR A 13 1.82 -11.64 -0.11
CA TYR A 13 1.55 -10.25 0.21
C TYR A 13 1.46 -10.01 1.73
N GLU A 14 1.10 -11.01 2.54
CA GLU A 14 1.17 -10.89 4.00
C GLU A 14 2.60 -10.72 4.49
N ARG A 15 3.53 -11.52 3.97
CA ARG A 15 4.95 -11.39 4.29
C ARG A 15 5.53 -10.08 3.78
N VAL A 16 5.10 -9.62 2.59
CA VAL A 16 5.49 -8.30 2.06
C VAL A 16 4.99 -7.19 2.98
N LYS A 17 3.73 -7.26 3.42
CA LYS A 17 3.14 -6.34 4.38
C LYS A 17 3.97 -6.29 5.66
N GLU A 18 4.22 -7.42 6.31
CA GLU A 18 5.01 -7.48 7.55
C GLU A 18 6.42 -6.91 7.37
N TYR A 19 7.09 -7.26 6.27
CA TYR A 19 8.42 -6.73 5.98
C TYR A 19 8.39 -5.22 5.81
N CYS A 20 7.42 -4.69 5.05
CA CYS A 20 7.29 -3.25 4.85
C CYS A 20 6.97 -2.54 6.17
N LEU A 21 6.08 -3.08 7.00
CA LEU A 21 5.77 -2.51 8.33
C LEU A 21 7.00 -2.49 9.24
N LYS A 22 7.82 -3.55 9.23
CA LYS A 22 9.07 -3.59 9.97
C LYS A 22 10.04 -2.51 9.49
N VAL A 23 10.18 -2.34 8.17
CA VAL A 23 10.99 -1.26 7.60
C VAL A 23 10.44 0.11 8.02
N LEU A 24 9.13 0.33 7.95
CA LEU A 24 8.49 1.59 8.36
C LEU A 24 8.65 1.84 9.87
N SER A 25 8.78 0.81 10.69
CA SER A 25 9.09 0.98 12.12
C SER A 25 10.49 1.57 12.35
N HIS A 26 11.46 1.25 11.51
CA HIS A 26 12.83 1.78 11.59
C HIS A 26 13.02 3.06 10.75
N GLN A 27 12.33 3.13 9.62
CA GLN A 27 12.39 4.21 8.64
C GLN A 27 10.97 4.61 8.26
N ARG A 28 10.34 5.39 9.15
CA ARG A 28 8.95 5.84 9.00
C ARG A 28 8.67 6.61 7.72
N ASP A 29 9.72 7.07 7.03
CA ASP A 29 9.62 7.90 5.83
C ASP A 29 10.01 7.21 4.52
N HIS A 30 10.21 5.90 4.54
CA HIS A 30 10.71 5.21 3.36
C HIS A 30 9.62 5.04 2.29
N PHE A 31 9.63 5.91 1.28
CA PHE A 31 8.68 5.91 0.15
C PHE A 31 8.42 4.51 -0.43
N LYS A 32 9.47 3.78 -0.83
CA LYS A 32 9.29 2.45 -1.45
C LYS A 32 8.64 1.43 -0.50
N ALA A 33 8.83 1.56 0.82
CA ALA A 33 8.23 0.67 1.80
C ALA A 33 6.74 0.98 1.97
N MET A 34 6.36 2.27 2.00
CA MET A 34 4.95 2.69 1.99
C MET A 34 4.23 2.22 0.73
N TYR A 35 4.84 2.45 -0.44
CA TYR A 35 4.27 2.02 -1.72
C TYR A 35 4.09 0.50 -1.79
N ARG A 36 5.10 -0.27 -1.39
CA ARG A 36 5.03 -1.74 -1.34
C ARG A 36 4.03 -2.26 -0.30
N ALA A 37 3.92 -1.60 0.86
CA ALA A 37 2.89 -1.91 1.84
C ALA A 37 1.50 -1.70 1.22
N GLY A 38 1.27 -0.55 0.59
CA GLY A 38 0.01 -0.22 -0.08
C GLY A 38 -0.40 -1.26 -1.14
N ILE A 39 0.55 -1.67 -1.99
CA ILE A 39 0.33 -2.75 -2.96
C ILE A 39 -0.01 -4.07 -2.25
N ALA A 40 0.73 -4.42 -1.19
CA ALA A 40 0.47 -5.64 -0.45
C ALA A 40 -0.96 -5.65 0.13
N PHE A 41 -1.38 -4.58 0.79
CA PHE A 41 -2.75 -4.42 1.29
C PHE A 41 -3.80 -4.52 0.17
N TYR A 42 -3.55 -3.89 -0.99
CA TYR A 42 -4.44 -3.97 -2.15
C TYR A 42 -4.66 -5.41 -2.62
N HIS A 43 -3.59 -6.21 -2.68
CA HIS A 43 -3.69 -7.62 -3.07
C HIS A 43 -4.26 -8.52 -1.97
N LEU A 44 -4.17 -8.11 -0.70
CA LEU A 44 -4.82 -8.76 0.43
C LEU A 44 -6.32 -8.44 0.52
N GLY A 45 -6.82 -7.51 -0.30
CA GLY A 45 -8.23 -7.07 -0.29
C GLY A 45 -8.55 -5.99 0.73
N ASP A 46 -7.57 -5.58 1.54
CA ASP A 46 -7.69 -4.46 2.48
C ASP A 46 -7.40 -3.16 1.74
N TYR A 47 -8.41 -2.69 1.02
CA TYR A 47 -8.29 -1.49 0.21
C TYR A 47 -8.14 -0.21 1.06
N GLU A 48 -8.67 -0.19 2.29
CA GLU A 48 -8.63 0.97 3.18
C GLU A 48 -7.19 1.27 3.62
N CYS A 49 -6.52 0.24 4.14
CA CYS A 49 -5.11 0.34 4.46
C CYS A 49 -4.27 0.65 3.22
N ALA A 50 -4.59 0.00 2.08
CA ALA A 50 -3.88 0.26 0.82
C ALA A 50 -3.93 1.74 0.44
N LEU A 51 -5.10 2.37 0.46
CA LEU A 51 -5.26 3.78 0.14
C LEU A 51 -4.49 4.67 1.09
N ARG A 52 -4.51 4.40 2.40
CA ARG A 52 -3.76 5.18 3.39
C ARG A 52 -2.27 5.19 3.06
N TYR A 53 -1.66 4.00 2.92
CA TYR A 53 -0.22 3.90 2.61
C TYR A 53 0.15 4.48 1.23
N LEU A 54 -0.72 4.33 0.23
CA LEU A 54 -0.49 4.92 -1.09
C LEU A 54 -0.63 6.45 -1.06
N ARG A 55 -1.53 7.01 -0.25
CA ARG A 55 -1.68 8.47 -0.08
C ARG A 55 -0.46 9.06 0.65
N ASP A 56 0.04 8.39 1.68
CA ASP A 56 1.30 8.77 2.32
C ASP A 56 2.47 8.72 1.31
N ALA A 57 2.57 7.66 0.52
CA ALA A 57 3.56 7.56 -0.54
C ALA A 57 3.43 8.71 -1.57
N LYS A 58 2.19 9.08 -1.96
CA LYS A 58 1.91 10.19 -2.87
C LYS A 58 2.30 11.54 -2.27
N ASN A 59 2.12 11.74 -0.97
CA ASN A 59 2.55 12.98 -0.31
C ASN A 59 4.08 13.13 -0.34
N ARG A 60 4.82 12.00 -0.37
CA ARG A 60 6.28 11.98 -0.47
C ARG A 60 6.77 12.14 -1.90
N GLU A 61 6.22 11.36 -2.84
CA GLU A 61 6.54 11.48 -4.26
C GLU A 61 5.26 11.66 -5.09
N PRO A 62 4.72 12.90 -5.16
CA PRO A 62 3.48 13.17 -5.89
C PRO A 62 3.63 13.01 -7.40
N SER A 63 4.87 13.00 -7.89
CA SER A 63 5.22 12.81 -9.30
C SER A 63 5.25 11.33 -9.72
N ASP A 64 5.16 10.38 -8.79
CA ASP A 64 5.19 8.96 -9.14
C ASP A 64 3.83 8.49 -9.71
N THR A 65 3.81 8.30 -11.02
CA THR A 65 2.62 7.85 -11.76
C THR A 65 2.12 6.48 -11.31
N ASN A 66 2.98 5.60 -10.80
CA ASN A 66 2.55 4.28 -10.34
C ASN A 66 1.74 4.40 -9.06
N VAL A 67 2.17 5.23 -8.11
CA VAL A 67 1.41 5.49 -6.88
C VAL A 67 0.02 6.02 -7.23
N LEU A 68 -0.07 7.03 -8.11
CA LEU A 68 -1.34 7.59 -8.56
C LEU A 68 -2.23 6.53 -9.23
N ARG A 69 -1.65 5.68 -10.08
CA ARG A 69 -2.35 4.58 -10.73
C ARG A 69 -2.91 3.58 -9.72
N TYR A 70 -2.14 3.18 -8.72
CA TYR A 70 -2.60 2.25 -7.69
C TYR A 70 -3.67 2.87 -6.79
N ILE A 71 -3.59 4.16 -6.46
CA ILE A 71 -4.67 4.88 -5.76
C ILE A 71 -5.97 4.79 -6.55
N GLN A 72 -5.94 5.13 -7.83
CA GLN A 72 -7.13 5.08 -8.69
C GLN A 72 -7.69 3.65 -8.80
N LEU A 73 -6.82 2.65 -9.00
CA LEU A 73 -7.24 1.24 -9.05
C LEU A 73 -7.90 0.80 -7.74
N THR A 74 -7.35 1.22 -6.61
CA THR A 74 -7.88 0.93 -5.27
C THR A 74 -9.23 1.61 -5.06
N GLU A 75 -9.36 2.89 -5.42
CA GLU A 75 -10.63 3.65 -5.36
C GLU A 75 -11.70 3.03 -6.27
N MET A 76 -11.34 2.57 -7.48
CA MET A 76 -12.27 1.89 -8.38
C MET A 76 -12.75 0.55 -7.80
N LYS A 77 -11.85 -0.22 -7.17
CA LYS A 77 -12.18 -1.49 -6.51
C LYS A 77 -13.09 -1.27 -5.31
N MET A 78 -12.79 -0.27 -4.48
CA MET A 78 -13.63 0.16 -3.38
C MET A 78 -14.99 0.65 -3.84
N SER A 79 -15.06 1.53 -4.84
CA SER A 79 -16.31 2.08 -5.36
C SER A 79 -17.24 1.00 -5.89
N ARG A 80 -16.69 -0.05 -6.51
CA ARG A 80 -17.44 -1.23 -6.95
C ARG A 80 -17.92 -2.13 -5.81
N GLY A 81 -17.25 -2.11 -4.66
CA GLY A 81 -17.64 -2.87 -3.45
C GLY A 81 -18.34 -2.04 -2.37
N GLY A 82 -18.36 -0.72 -2.51
CA GLY A 82 -18.50 0.24 -1.42
C GLY A 82 -19.08 1.55 -1.90
N GLN A 83 -20.40 1.55 -2.10
CA GLN A 83 -21.25 2.73 -2.02
C GLN A 83 -21.29 3.32 -0.58
N ARG A 84 -20.31 3.01 0.29
CA ARG A 84 -20.45 3.11 1.76
C ARG A 84 -19.52 4.08 2.49
N GLU A 85 -18.32 4.43 2.01
CA GLU A 85 -17.43 5.28 2.82
C GLU A 85 -16.89 6.44 1.98
N ARG A 86 -17.79 7.42 1.84
CA ARG A 86 -17.46 8.80 1.48
C ARG A 86 -16.50 9.36 2.53
N GLU A 87 -15.58 10.21 2.06
CA GLU A 87 -15.00 11.31 2.85
C GLU A 87 -14.12 10.91 4.05
N SER A 88 -12.80 10.75 3.86
CA SER A 88 -11.89 10.84 5.02
C SER A 88 -10.50 11.42 4.77
N PHE A 89 -10.24 12.13 3.67
CA PHE A 89 -8.97 12.86 3.50
C PHE A 89 -9.17 14.22 2.82
N LYS A 90 -10.07 15.04 3.36
CA LYS A 90 -9.75 16.46 3.53
C LYS A 90 -9.04 16.58 4.88
N GLU A 91 -8.12 17.54 4.99
CA GLU A 91 -7.33 17.87 6.19
C GLU A 91 -6.04 17.07 6.40
N THR A 92 -4.93 17.56 5.83
CA THR A 92 -3.70 17.87 6.58
C THR A 92 -2.80 18.76 5.70
N GLN A 93 -3.19 20.01 5.49
CA GLN A 93 -2.28 21.13 5.27
C GLN A 93 -3.08 22.41 5.53
N GLY A 94 -3.13 22.79 6.80
CA GLY A 94 -3.61 24.06 7.32
C GLY A 94 -2.70 24.44 8.48
#